data_AF-A0A0B1SY05-F1
#
_entry.id   AF-A0A0B1SY05-F1
#
_cell.length_a   1.000
_cell.length_b   1.000
_cell.length_c   1.000
_cell.angle_alpha   90.00
_cell.angle_beta   90.00
_cell.angle_gamma   90.00
#
_symmetry.space_group_name_H-M   'P 1'
#
loop_
_entity.id
_entity.type
_entity.pdbx_description
1 polymer ?
#
loop_
_entity_poly.entity_id
_entity_poly.type
_entity_poly.pdbx_seq_one_letter_code
_entity_poly.pdbx_strand_id
1 'polypeptide(L)'
;MPSLIQKILHAQKTAPFSFKATSLSRWEQFNWISWPDKMMMMVSACLPGKENLTIRQAIARWSSLQAAIAWSGISVRTLKRFPTERHMVEAKLMTEEEYDMFVSLEAPHGKWFVPIMWIVNLLKKQYALKKIDSIQMDMLLRQVYSWRDGFAMLFVYDWVKIPLVYTQVVAIATYGYFFICLIGRQPKLDQKSMETVSGIKFLGRGIEELFLQRSIKISIFLRSEMISMHIHRLRFAKNTAQFKSL
;
A
#
# COMPACT_ATOMS: atom_id res chain seq x y z
N MET A 1 14.77 -19.36 35.42
CA MET A 1 13.98 -18.22 34.89
C MET A 1 14.97 -17.17 34.38
N PRO A 2 15.00 -16.81 33.09
CA PRO A 2 15.90 -15.75 32.62
C PRO A 2 15.57 -14.43 33.31
N SER A 3 16.61 -13.68 33.71
CA SER A 3 16.46 -12.40 34.41
C SER A 3 15.70 -11.40 33.55
N LEU A 4 15.02 -10.42 34.17
CA LEU A 4 14.28 -9.37 33.46
C LEU A 4 15.16 -8.68 32.40
N ILE A 5 16.45 -8.52 32.70
CA ILE A 5 17.47 -7.94 31.82
C ILE A 5 17.76 -8.83 30.60
N GLN A 6 17.81 -10.15 30.76
CA GLN A 6 17.95 -11.08 29.62
C GLN A 6 16.72 -11.06 28.71
N LYS A 7 15.52 -10.94 29.27
CA LYS A 7 14.27 -10.81 28.49
C LYS A 7 14.24 -9.49 27.71
N ILE A 8 14.72 -8.39 28.30
CA ILE A 8 14.83 -7.08 27.63
C ILE A 8 15.92 -7.10 26.54
N LEU A 9 17.08 -7.71 26.80
CA LEU A 9 18.14 -7.88 25.79
C LEU A 9 17.69 -8.75 24.61
N HIS A 10 16.93 -9.81 24.87
CA HIS A 10 16.30 -10.62 23.84
C HIS A 10 15.26 -9.81 23.04
N ALA A 11 14.45 -8.99 23.71
CA ALA A 11 13.50 -8.08 23.05
C ALA A 11 14.20 -7.00 22.20
N GLN A 12 15.36 -6.48 22.61
CA GLN A 12 16.15 -5.57 21.77
C GLN A 12 16.72 -6.25 20.52
N LYS A 13 17.11 -7.54 20.61
CA LYS A 13 17.48 -8.32 19.41
C LYS A 13 16.29 -8.57 18.47
N THR A 14 15.05 -8.44 18.94
CA THR A 14 13.83 -8.54 18.08
C THR A 14 13.40 -7.21 17.44
N ALA A 15 13.92 -6.06 17.87
CA ALA A 15 13.66 -4.77 17.21
C ALA A 15 14.07 -4.73 15.72
N PRO A 16 15.25 -5.24 15.30
CA PRO A 16 15.59 -5.35 13.88
C PRO A 16 14.69 -6.34 13.11
N PHE A 17 14.01 -7.28 13.78
CA PHE A 17 13.02 -8.16 13.14
C PHE A 17 11.74 -7.41 12.80
N SER A 18 11.26 -6.50 13.64
CA SER A 18 10.07 -5.68 13.34
C SER A 18 10.35 -4.70 12.18
N PHE A 19 11.53 -4.09 12.15
CA PHE A 19 11.94 -3.25 11.02
C PHE A 19 12.05 -4.07 9.72
N LYS A 20 12.74 -5.22 9.75
CA LYS A 20 12.84 -6.15 8.60
C LYS A 20 11.47 -6.62 8.12
N ALA A 21 10.57 -7.02 9.03
CA ALA A 21 9.22 -7.45 8.66
C ALA A 21 8.44 -6.33 7.96
N THR A 22 8.57 -5.10 8.44
CA THR A 22 7.87 -3.95 7.83
C THR A 22 8.50 -3.53 6.50
N SER A 23 9.83 -3.60 6.35
CA SER A 23 10.51 -3.31 5.08
C SER A 23 10.26 -4.38 4.02
N LEU A 24 10.30 -5.66 4.41
CA LEU A 24 10.00 -6.78 3.51
C LEU A 24 8.55 -6.72 3.04
N SER A 25 7.60 -6.48 3.95
CA SER A 25 6.18 -6.33 3.58
C SER A 25 5.92 -5.17 2.60
N ARG A 26 6.64 -4.05 2.71
CA ARG A 26 6.54 -2.94 1.73
C ARG A 26 7.14 -3.29 0.38
N TRP A 27 8.27 -4.00 0.38
CA TRP A 27 8.88 -4.47 -0.87
C TRP A 27 7.94 -5.44 -1.60
N GLU A 28 7.25 -6.31 -0.87
CA GLU A 28 6.22 -7.17 -1.46
C GLU A 28 5.05 -6.38 -2.03
N GLN A 29 4.55 -5.33 -1.36
CA GLN A 29 3.50 -4.46 -1.91
C GLN A 29 3.90 -3.84 -3.26
N PHE A 30 5.17 -3.44 -3.41
CA PHE A 30 5.68 -2.93 -4.69
C PHE A 30 5.60 -3.97 -5.81
N ASN A 31 5.86 -5.24 -5.51
CA ASN A 31 5.77 -6.33 -6.50
C ASN A 31 4.34 -6.60 -6.98
N TRP A 32 3.33 -6.23 -6.19
CA TRP A 32 1.92 -6.36 -6.55
C TRP A 32 1.35 -5.14 -7.28
N ILE A 33 2.15 -4.09 -7.50
CA ILE A 33 1.73 -2.96 -8.34
C ILE A 33 1.49 -3.49 -9.75
N SER A 34 0.22 -3.55 -10.14
CA SER A 34 -0.17 -3.91 -11.49
C SER A 34 0.20 -2.79 -12.45
N TRP A 35 0.93 -3.13 -13.52
CA TRP A 35 1.27 -2.26 -14.64
C TRP A 35 0.47 -2.69 -15.88
N PRO A 36 -0.16 -1.76 -16.62
CA PRO A 36 -1.08 -2.12 -17.69
C PRO A 36 -0.34 -2.65 -18.93
N ASP A 37 0.98 -2.48 -18.99
CA ASP A 37 1.85 -2.76 -20.12
C ASP A 37 1.67 -4.18 -20.65
N LYS A 38 1.77 -5.21 -19.80
CA LYS A 38 1.63 -6.61 -20.23
C LYS A 38 0.26 -6.89 -20.84
N MET A 39 -0.80 -6.36 -20.23
CA MET A 39 -2.16 -6.49 -20.73
C MET A 39 -2.33 -5.75 -22.07
N MET A 40 -1.82 -4.52 -22.17
CA MET A 40 -1.94 -3.71 -23.39
C MET A 40 -1.10 -4.24 -24.55
N MET A 41 0.06 -4.82 -24.28
CA MET A 41 0.86 -5.55 -25.26
C MET A 41 0.07 -6.74 -25.83
N MET A 42 -0.58 -7.52 -24.97
CA MET A 42 -1.42 -8.65 -25.39
C MET A 42 -2.63 -8.18 -26.22
N VAL A 43 -3.32 -7.14 -25.76
CA VAL A 43 -4.44 -6.52 -26.48
C VAL A 43 -4.01 -6.03 -27.86
N SER A 44 -2.81 -5.45 -27.97
CA SER A 44 -2.28 -4.96 -29.26
C SER A 44 -1.90 -6.10 -30.21
N ALA A 45 -1.43 -7.23 -29.68
CA ALA A 45 -1.10 -8.42 -30.46
C ALA A 45 -2.36 -9.15 -30.97
N CYS A 46 -3.39 -9.31 -30.13
CA CYS A 46 -4.61 -10.05 -30.48
C CYS A 46 -5.60 -9.22 -31.32
N LEU A 47 -5.53 -7.89 -31.26
CA LEU A 47 -6.40 -6.99 -32.00
C LEU A 47 -5.57 -6.00 -32.84
N PRO A 48 -4.90 -6.45 -33.91
CA PRO A 48 -4.11 -5.58 -34.79
C PRO A 48 -5.01 -4.63 -35.62
N GLY A 49 -4.41 -3.74 -36.39
CA GLY A 49 -5.14 -2.90 -37.36
C GLY A 49 -5.73 -1.60 -36.79
N LYS A 50 -6.16 -0.70 -37.69
CA LYS A 50 -6.75 0.61 -37.34
C LYS A 50 -8.21 0.48 -36.93
N GLU A 51 -8.91 -0.48 -37.50
CA GLU A 51 -10.30 -0.83 -37.23
C GLU A 51 -10.54 -1.26 -35.78
N ASN A 52 -9.52 -1.79 -35.11
CA ASN A 52 -9.58 -2.17 -33.70
C ASN A 52 -9.00 -1.09 -32.75
N LEU A 53 -8.60 0.08 -33.27
CA LEU A 53 -8.02 1.16 -32.46
C LEU A 53 -8.96 1.62 -31.34
N THR A 54 -10.25 1.78 -31.66
CA THR A 54 -11.27 2.20 -30.69
C THR A 54 -11.42 1.20 -29.55
N ILE A 55 -11.34 -0.10 -29.85
CA ILE A 55 -11.38 -1.19 -28.85
C ILE A 55 -10.15 -1.13 -27.96
N ARG A 56 -8.95 -0.97 -28.55
CA ARG A 56 -7.70 -0.85 -27.78
C ARG A 56 -7.70 0.38 -26.88
N GLN A 57 -8.18 1.53 -27.39
CA GLN A 57 -8.32 2.76 -26.63
C GLN A 57 -9.34 2.63 -25.48
N ALA A 58 -10.47 1.97 -25.71
CA ALA A 58 -11.45 1.69 -24.67
C ALA A 58 -10.85 0.82 -23.55
N ILE A 59 -10.14 -0.26 -23.90
CA ILE A 59 -9.47 -1.13 -22.92
C ILE A 59 -8.40 -0.37 -22.13
N ALA A 60 -7.59 0.46 -22.80
CA ALA A 60 -6.56 1.28 -22.15
C ALA A 60 -7.16 2.33 -21.19
N ARG A 61 -8.29 2.94 -21.58
CA ARG A 61 -8.97 3.93 -20.76
C ARG A 61 -9.65 3.27 -19.57
N TRP A 62 -10.35 2.16 -19.76
CA TRP A 62 -11.00 1.42 -18.67
C TRP A 62 -9.99 0.79 -17.70
N SER A 63 -8.81 0.38 -18.17
CA SER A 63 -7.75 -0.09 -17.26
C SER A 63 -7.19 1.06 -16.42
N SER A 64 -6.98 2.23 -17.03
CA SER A 64 -6.57 3.46 -16.32
C SER A 64 -7.64 3.92 -15.33
N LEU A 65 -8.92 3.83 -15.69
CA LEU A 65 -10.05 4.13 -14.83
C LEU A 65 -10.11 3.18 -13.62
N GLN A 66 -9.96 1.86 -13.86
CA GLN A 66 -9.90 0.88 -12.78
C GLN A 66 -8.78 1.20 -11.79
N ALA A 67 -7.58 1.51 -12.32
CA ALA A 67 -6.46 1.90 -11.51
C ALA A 67 -6.79 3.16 -10.69
N ALA A 68 -7.36 4.20 -11.29
CA ALA A 68 -7.74 5.42 -10.59
C ALA A 68 -8.72 5.16 -9.44
N ILE A 69 -9.76 4.33 -9.66
CA ILE A 69 -10.73 3.95 -8.63
C ILE A 69 -10.06 3.12 -7.54
N ALA A 70 -9.31 2.07 -7.90
CA ALA A 70 -8.63 1.22 -6.92
C ALA A 70 -7.61 2.01 -6.08
N TRP A 71 -6.80 2.85 -6.73
CA TRP A 71 -5.84 3.73 -6.06
C TRP A 71 -6.51 4.80 -5.22
N SER A 72 -7.71 5.28 -5.54
CA SER A 72 -8.46 6.17 -4.63
C SER A 72 -8.82 5.44 -3.33
N GLY A 73 -9.07 4.11 -3.41
CA GLY A 73 -9.31 3.22 -2.29
C GLY A 73 -8.06 2.84 -1.46
N ILE A 74 -6.84 2.94 -2.02
CA ILE A 74 -5.58 2.49 -1.38
C ILE A 74 -4.55 3.62 -1.13
N SER A 75 -4.55 4.68 -1.95
CA SER A 75 -3.66 5.86 -1.84
C SER A 75 -4.40 7.17 -1.52
N VAL A 76 -3.98 7.88 -0.46
CA VAL A 76 -4.55 9.21 -0.12
C VAL A 76 -4.17 10.27 -1.14
N ARG A 77 -2.99 10.15 -1.77
CA ARG A 77 -2.59 11.08 -2.84
C ARG A 77 -3.56 10.99 -4.01
N THR A 78 -3.95 9.78 -4.39
CA THR A 78 -4.93 9.57 -5.47
C THR A 78 -6.32 9.99 -5.04
N LEU A 79 -6.72 9.71 -3.79
CA LEU A 79 -8.00 10.18 -3.24
C LEU A 79 -8.10 11.72 -3.25
N LYS A 80 -7.02 12.45 -2.94
CA LYS A 80 -7.00 13.92 -3.03
C LYS A 80 -7.12 14.43 -4.46
N ARG A 81 -6.60 13.68 -5.44
CA ARG A 81 -6.68 14.02 -6.87
C ARG A 81 -8.06 13.71 -7.45
N PHE A 82 -8.69 12.62 -6.99
CA PHE A 82 -10.01 12.19 -7.42
C PHE A 82 -10.92 11.93 -6.20
N PRO A 83 -11.41 12.99 -5.53
CA PRO A 83 -12.25 12.83 -4.33
C PRO A 83 -13.63 12.24 -4.63
N THR A 84 -14.17 12.52 -5.82
CA THR A 84 -15.44 12.00 -6.31
C THR A 84 -15.27 11.40 -7.69
N GLU A 85 -16.18 10.51 -8.07
CA GLU A 85 -16.20 9.87 -9.39
C GLU A 85 -16.33 10.90 -10.52
N ARG A 86 -16.97 12.07 -10.27
CA ARG A 86 -17.06 13.18 -11.24
C ARG A 86 -15.68 13.73 -11.65
N HIS A 87 -14.72 13.78 -10.74
CA HIS A 87 -13.35 14.19 -11.09
C HIS A 87 -12.68 13.21 -12.07
N MET A 88 -13.11 11.95 -12.12
CA MET A 88 -12.61 10.98 -13.09
C MET A 88 -13.22 11.21 -14.48
N VAL A 89 -14.45 11.71 -14.55
CA VAL A 89 -15.10 12.15 -15.79
C VAL A 89 -14.41 13.40 -16.33
N GLU A 90 -14.17 14.40 -15.48
CA GLU A 90 -13.43 15.63 -15.83
C GLU A 90 -12.02 15.32 -16.33
N ALA A 91 -11.36 14.32 -15.74
CA ALA A 91 -10.05 13.83 -16.17
C ALA A 91 -10.09 12.94 -17.44
N LYS A 92 -11.26 12.78 -18.06
CA LYS A 92 -11.50 11.98 -19.27
C LYS A 92 -11.15 10.50 -19.13
N LEU A 93 -11.19 9.97 -17.90
CA LEU A 93 -11.05 8.53 -17.64
C LEU A 93 -12.36 7.79 -17.86
N MET A 94 -13.48 8.48 -17.69
CA MET A 94 -14.85 7.96 -17.84
C MET A 94 -15.65 8.94 -18.72
N THR A 95 -16.53 8.43 -19.59
CA THR A 95 -17.48 9.27 -20.32
C THR A 95 -18.72 9.56 -19.46
N GLU A 96 -19.58 10.50 -19.87
CA GLU A 96 -20.83 10.76 -19.16
C GLU A 96 -21.75 9.53 -19.18
N GLU A 97 -21.85 8.81 -20.30
CA GLU A 97 -22.69 7.61 -20.37
C GLU A 97 -22.17 6.49 -19.45
N GLU A 98 -20.85 6.33 -19.37
CA GLU A 98 -20.23 5.36 -18.47
C GLU A 98 -20.37 5.76 -17.00
N TYR A 99 -20.42 7.05 -16.70
CA TYR A 99 -20.68 7.56 -15.37
C TYR A 99 -22.09 7.18 -14.92
N ASP A 100 -23.10 7.38 -15.77
CA ASP A 100 -24.47 7.01 -15.46
C ASP A 100 -24.60 5.48 -15.24
N MET A 101 -23.95 4.69 -16.10
CA MET A 101 -23.86 3.23 -15.91
C MET A 101 -23.14 2.85 -14.61
N PHE A 102 -22.10 3.58 -14.22
CA PHE A 102 -21.33 3.30 -13.01
C PHE A 102 -22.10 3.66 -11.74
N VAL A 103 -22.83 4.78 -11.75
CA VAL A 103 -23.61 5.26 -10.60
C VAL A 103 -24.85 4.40 -10.37
N SER A 104 -25.56 4.02 -11.44
CA SER A 104 -26.77 3.19 -11.37
C SER A 104 -26.53 1.79 -10.79
N LEU A 105 -25.30 1.28 -10.83
CA LEU A 105 -24.96 0.01 -10.21
C LEU A 105 -25.05 0.08 -8.68
N GLU A 106 -25.83 -0.77 -8.04
CA GLU A 106 -25.81 -0.90 -6.57
C GLU A 106 -24.66 -1.82 -6.14
N ALA A 107 -23.67 -1.27 -5.43
CA ALA A 107 -22.51 -2.03 -4.94
C ALA A 107 -22.01 -1.46 -3.60
N PRO A 108 -22.50 -1.99 -2.46
CA PRO A 108 -22.19 -1.45 -1.14
C PRO A 108 -20.72 -1.64 -0.71
N HIS A 109 -20.02 -2.62 -1.29
CA HIS A 109 -18.64 -2.97 -0.94
C HIS A 109 -17.57 -2.36 -1.86
N GLY A 110 -17.96 -1.39 -2.69
CA GLY A 110 -17.07 -0.69 -3.62
C GLY A 110 -17.14 -1.23 -5.05
N LYS A 111 -16.84 -0.35 -6.01
CA LYS A 111 -17.02 -0.56 -7.46
C LYS A 111 -15.71 -0.63 -8.24
N TRP A 112 -14.59 -0.84 -7.56
CA TRP A 112 -13.26 -0.76 -8.18
C TRP A 112 -13.02 -1.82 -9.26
N PHE A 113 -13.74 -2.94 -9.23
CA PHE A 113 -13.66 -3.99 -10.25
C PHE A 113 -14.61 -3.77 -11.44
N VAL A 114 -15.50 -2.76 -11.41
CA VAL A 114 -16.49 -2.58 -12.48
C VAL A 114 -15.86 -2.36 -13.86
N PRO A 115 -14.81 -1.51 -14.03
CA PRO A 115 -14.21 -1.33 -15.35
C PRO A 115 -13.55 -2.59 -15.92
N ILE A 116 -13.04 -3.50 -15.07
CA ILE A 116 -12.47 -4.77 -15.56
C ILE A 116 -13.56 -5.69 -16.12
N MET A 117 -14.77 -5.63 -15.58
CA MET A 117 -15.92 -6.36 -16.13
C MET A 117 -16.32 -5.82 -17.50
N TRP A 118 -16.24 -4.51 -17.71
CA TRP A 118 -16.47 -3.91 -19.03
C TRP A 118 -15.43 -4.37 -20.05
N ILE A 119 -14.15 -4.45 -19.66
CA ILE A 119 -13.08 -5.01 -20.50
C ILE A 119 -13.40 -6.47 -20.88
N VAL A 120 -13.73 -7.33 -19.90
CA VAL A 120 -14.06 -8.74 -20.16
C VAL A 120 -15.27 -8.87 -21.10
N ASN A 121 -16.31 -8.06 -20.90
CA ASN A 121 -17.49 -8.07 -21.77
C ASN A 121 -17.17 -7.60 -23.20
N LEU A 122 -16.30 -6.60 -23.35
CA LEU A 122 -15.85 -6.14 -24.65
C LEU A 122 -15.02 -7.21 -25.38
N LEU A 123 -14.16 -7.93 -24.66
CA LEU A 123 -13.40 -9.06 -25.21
C LEU A 123 -14.33 -10.21 -25.62
N LYS A 124 -15.31 -10.57 -24.79
CA LYS A 124 -16.34 -11.56 -25.13
C LYS A 124 -17.10 -11.18 -26.41
N LYS A 125 -17.40 -9.89 -26.61
CA LYS A 125 -18.02 -9.40 -27.85
C LYS A 125 -17.09 -9.61 -29.06
N GLN A 126 -15.79 -9.38 -28.93
CA GLN A 126 -14.85 -9.63 -30.03
C GLN A 126 -14.71 -11.12 -30.34
N TYR A 127 -14.78 -11.98 -29.33
CA TYR A 127 -14.79 -13.43 -29.50
C TYR A 127 -16.04 -13.91 -30.25
N ALA A 128 -17.22 -13.40 -29.88
CA ALA A 128 -18.46 -13.71 -30.59
C ALA A 128 -18.44 -13.25 -32.05
N LEU A 129 -17.77 -12.13 -32.34
CA LEU A 129 -17.54 -11.63 -33.70
C LEU A 129 -16.43 -12.39 -34.45
N LYS A 130 -15.86 -13.45 -33.87
CA LYS A 130 -14.75 -14.24 -34.42
C LYS A 130 -13.50 -13.42 -34.77
N LYS A 131 -13.33 -12.25 -34.14
CA LYS A 131 -12.13 -11.42 -34.31
C LYS A 131 -10.94 -11.92 -33.49
N ILE A 132 -11.22 -12.64 -32.41
CA ILE A 132 -10.22 -13.32 -31.57
C ILE A 132 -10.58 -14.80 -31.49
N ASP A 133 -9.57 -15.67 -31.52
CA ASP A 133 -9.75 -17.11 -31.35
C ASP A 133 -9.80 -17.50 -29.86
N SER A 134 -10.00 -18.80 -29.59
CA SER A 134 -10.07 -19.31 -28.21
C SER A 134 -8.75 -19.17 -27.46
N ILE A 135 -7.62 -19.31 -28.16
CA ILE A 135 -6.28 -19.22 -27.58
C ILE A 135 -5.98 -17.78 -27.17
N GLN A 136 -6.21 -16.82 -28.06
CA GLN A 136 -6.06 -15.39 -27.79
C GLN A 136 -7.00 -14.95 -26.66
N MET A 137 -8.23 -15.47 -26.61
CA MET A 137 -9.16 -15.17 -25.52
C MET A 137 -8.61 -15.65 -24.16
N ASP A 138 -8.06 -16.86 -24.06
CA ASP A 138 -7.41 -17.35 -22.83
C ASP A 138 -6.20 -16.48 -22.46
N MET A 139 -5.33 -16.17 -23.42
CA MET A 139 -4.15 -15.33 -23.21
C MET A 139 -4.52 -13.93 -22.70
N LEU A 140 -5.56 -13.32 -23.28
CA LEU A 140 -6.08 -12.01 -22.85
C LEU A 140 -6.67 -12.07 -21.44
N LEU A 141 -7.53 -13.06 -21.16
CA LEU A 141 -8.15 -13.21 -19.84
C LEU A 141 -7.11 -13.43 -18.74
N ARG A 142 -6.05 -14.20 -19.00
CA ARG A 142 -4.94 -14.37 -18.04
C ARG A 142 -4.29 -13.03 -17.67
N GLN A 143 -4.05 -12.15 -18.65
CA GLN A 143 -3.47 -10.83 -18.36
C GLN A 143 -4.45 -9.93 -17.62
N VAL A 144 -5.74 -9.97 -17.98
CA VAL A 144 -6.81 -9.23 -17.31
C VAL A 144 -6.95 -9.65 -15.84
N TYR A 145 -6.92 -10.95 -15.55
CA TYR A 145 -6.97 -11.46 -14.18
C TYR A 145 -5.70 -11.13 -13.40
N SER A 146 -4.52 -11.31 -13.99
CA SER A 146 -3.26 -10.92 -13.35
C SER A 146 -3.24 -9.44 -12.97
N TRP A 147 -3.74 -8.56 -13.84
CA TRP A 147 -3.90 -7.14 -13.56
C TRP A 147 -4.86 -6.88 -12.39
N ARG A 148 -6.02 -7.53 -12.37
CA ARG A 148 -7.00 -7.44 -11.26
C ARG A 148 -6.43 -7.95 -9.94
N ASP A 149 -5.68 -9.04 -9.96
CA ASP A 149 -5.18 -9.72 -8.78
C ASP A 149 -4.14 -8.88 -8.04
N GLY A 150 -3.29 -8.13 -8.77
CA GLY A 150 -2.37 -7.20 -8.11
C GLY A 150 -3.10 -6.13 -7.29
N PHE A 151 -4.18 -5.53 -7.81
CA PHE A 151 -5.01 -4.62 -7.01
C PHE A 151 -5.71 -5.31 -5.84
N ALA A 152 -6.22 -6.53 -6.04
CA ALA A 152 -6.83 -7.30 -4.96
C ALA A 152 -5.84 -7.54 -3.81
N MET A 153 -4.59 -7.91 -4.13
CA MET A 153 -3.53 -8.07 -3.14
C MET A 153 -3.20 -6.76 -2.44
N LEU A 154 -3.14 -5.64 -3.17
CA LEU A 154 -2.93 -4.32 -2.54
C LEU A 154 -4.06 -3.95 -1.56
N PHE A 155 -5.32 -4.29 -1.87
CA PHE A 155 -6.43 -4.14 -0.92
C PHE A 155 -6.26 -5.02 0.32
N VAL A 156 -5.77 -6.25 0.15
CA VAL A 156 -5.47 -7.14 1.29
C VAL A 156 -4.36 -6.55 2.16
N TYR A 157 -3.30 -5.97 1.58
CA TYR A 157 -2.25 -5.30 2.34
C TYR A 157 -2.73 -4.03 3.05
N ASP A 158 -3.66 -3.27 2.46
CA ASP A 158 -4.27 -2.11 3.15
C ASP A 158 -5.19 -2.54 4.30
N TRP A 159 -5.92 -3.65 4.12
CA TRP A 159 -6.84 -4.18 5.12
C TRP A 159 -6.09 -4.87 6.28
N VAL A 160 -5.13 -5.74 5.98
CA VAL A 160 -4.37 -6.54 6.95
C VAL A 160 -3.11 -5.78 7.35
N LYS A 161 -3.26 -4.85 8.28
CA LYS A 161 -2.13 -4.11 8.85
C LYS A 161 -1.39 -4.96 9.87
N ILE A 162 -0.08 -4.75 9.98
CA ILE A 162 0.73 -5.34 11.06
C ILE A 162 0.02 -5.04 12.41
N PRO A 163 -0.14 -6.00 13.32
CA PRO A 163 -0.80 -5.75 14.60
C PRO A 163 -0.11 -4.63 15.39
N LEU A 164 -0.90 -3.68 15.91
CA LEU A 164 -0.40 -2.49 16.63
C LEU A 164 0.49 -2.86 17.83
N VAL A 165 0.15 -3.96 18.49
CA VAL A 165 0.85 -4.49 19.66
C VAL A 165 2.32 -4.76 19.36
N TYR A 166 2.67 -5.27 18.17
CA TYR A 166 4.08 -5.53 17.84
C TYR A 166 4.93 -4.27 17.86
N THR A 167 4.40 -3.15 17.37
CA THR A 167 5.11 -1.88 17.40
C THR A 167 5.15 -1.24 18.78
N GLN A 168 4.09 -1.43 19.58
CA GLN A 168 4.01 -0.92 20.95
C GLN A 168 4.99 -1.65 21.87
N VAL A 169 5.05 -2.98 21.80
CA VAL A 169 5.95 -3.81 22.62
C VAL A 169 7.41 -3.47 22.33
N VAL A 170 7.78 -3.30 21.06
CA VAL A 170 9.15 -2.90 20.69
C VAL A 170 9.48 -1.50 21.21
N ALA A 171 8.54 -0.56 21.13
CA ALA A 171 8.72 0.80 21.66
C ALA A 171 8.91 0.79 23.19
N ILE A 172 8.01 0.11 23.92
CA ILE A 172 8.07 0.01 25.39
C ILE A 172 9.37 -0.68 25.84
N ALA A 173 9.75 -1.80 25.21
CA ALA A 173 10.98 -2.51 25.54
C ALA A 173 12.22 -1.64 25.32
N THR A 174 12.23 -0.86 24.24
CA THR A 174 13.36 0.02 23.90
C THR A 174 13.42 1.21 24.86
N TYR A 175 12.34 1.97 25.01
CA TYR A 175 12.31 3.14 25.90
C TYR A 175 12.50 2.76 27.38
N GLY A 176 11.96 1.61 27.80
CA GLY A 176 12.18 1.08 29.15
C GLY A 176 13.65 0.73 29.40
N TYR A 177 14.34 0.13 28.43
CA TYR A 177 15.79 -0.11 28.52
C TYR A 177 16.58 1.20 28.67
N PHE A 178 16.25 2.22 27.89
CA PHE A 178 16.87 3.54 27.99
C PHE A 178 16.67 4.17 29.36
N PHE A 179 15.44 4.14 29.88
CA PHE A 179 15.13 4.70 31.20
C PHE A 179 15.96 4.05 32.31
N ILE A 180 16.09 2.72 32.28
CA ILE A 180 16.91 1.97 33.25
C ILE A 180 18.40 2.30 33.08
N CYS A 181 18.89 2.43 31.85
CA CYS A 181 20.30 2.75 31.59
C CYS A 181 20.66 4.19 31.99
N LEU A 182 19.74 5.15 31.80
CA LEU A 182 19.94 6.55 32.20
C LEU A 182 20.15 6.69 33.71
N ILE A 183 19.38 5.95 34.51
CA ILE A 183 19.48 5.98 35.98
C ILE A 183 20.65 5.10 36.45
N GLY A 184 20.78 3.89 35.91
CA GLY A 184 21.74 2.89 36.38
C GLY A 184 23.20 3.13 35.96
N ARG A 185 23.47 4.03 35.03
CA ARG A 185 24.82 4.32 34.51
C ARG A 185 25.27 5.76 34.68
N GLN A 186 24.69 6.50 35.63
CA GLN A 186 25.25 7.79 36.00
C GLN A 186 26.71 7.61 36.49
N PRO A 187 27.68 8.34 35.94
CA PRO A 187 29.06 8.25 36.39
C PRO A 187 29.12 8.71 37.85
N LYS A 188 29.69 7.89 38.73
CA LYS A 188 30.01 8.31 40.09
C LYS A 188 31.12 9.36 40.00
N LEU A 189 30.99 10.42 40.80
CA LEU A 189 31.95 11.52 40.92
C LEU A 189 33.27 11.01 41.53
N ASP A 190 34.09 10.27 40.77
CA ASP A 190 35.49 10.05 41.14
C ASP A 190 36.37 9.84 39.89
N GLN A 191 37.56 10.44 39.91
CA GLN A 191 38.02 11.28 38.80
C GLN A 191 39.19 10.68 37.98
N LYS A 192 39.17 10.99 36.67
CA LYS A 192 40.26 10.96 35.65
C LYS A 192 40.60 9.70 34.83
N SER A 193 40.64 8.48 35.35
CA SER A 193 40.99 7.29 34.52
C SER A 193 39.76 6.49 34.05
N MET A 194 38.65 6.59 34.78
CA MET A 194 37.37 6.02 34.37
C MET A 194 36.66 6.85 33.30
N GLU A 195 36.90 8.16 33.20
CA GLU A 195 36.20 9.07 32.28
C GLU A 195 36.43 8.73 30.80
N THR A 196 37.66 8.38 30.40
CA THR A 196 37.98 8.10 28.99
C THR A 196 37.40 6.76 28.53
N VAL A 197 37.51 5.71 29.35
CA VAL A 197 37.00 4.37 29.01
C VAL A 197 35.48 4.28 29.15
N SER A 198 34.90 4.93 30.17
CA SER A 198 33.44 5.00 30.32
C SER A 198 32.84 5.93 29.27
N GLY A 199 33.49 7.05 28.92
CA GLY A 199 33.11 7.95 27.84
C GLY A 199 33.11 7.27 26.47
N ILE A 200 34.16 6.52 26.11
CA ILE A 200 34.21 5.77 24.84
C ILE A 200 33.16 4.65 24.81
N LYS A 201 32.95 3.91 25.91
CA LYS A 201 31.89 2.89 26.00
C LYS A 201 30.48 3.48 25.98
N PHE A 202 30.29 4.69 26.53
CA PHE A 202 29.04 5.42 26.51
C PHE A 202 28.77 6.01 25.13
N LEU A 203 29.81 6.52 24.44
CA LEU A 203 29.72 7.03 23.07
C LEU A 203 29.43 5.90 22.07
N GLY A 204 30.14 4.77 22.17
CA GLY A 204 29.92 3.60 21.32
C GLY A 204 28.52 3.00 21.48
N ARG A 205 28.03 2.90 22.73
CA ARG A 205 26.64 2.47 22.97
C ARG A 205 25.62 3.52 22.59
N GLY A 206 25.90 4.80 22.78
CA GLY A 206 25.07 5.91 22.33
C GLY A 206 24.88 5.88 20.80
N ILE A 207 25.90 5.48 20.05
CA ILE A 207 25.81 5.30 18.58
C ILE A 207 24.93 4.09 18.23
N GLU A 208 25.11 2.93 18.88
CA GLU A 208 24.22 1.76 18.71
C GLU A 208 22.76 2.08 19.07
N GLU A 209 22.57 2.86 20.12
CA GLU A 209 21.28 3.31 20.63
C GLU A 209 20.60 4.32 19.70
N LEU A 210 21.35 5.28 19.14
CA LEU A 210 20.88 6.17 18.09
C LEU A 210 20.48 5.39 16.85
N PHE A 211 21.22 4.34 16.49
CA PHE A 211 20.88 3.47 15.37
C PHE A 211 19.56 2.70 15.61
N LEU A 212 19.35 2.17 16.82
CA LEU A 212 18.10 1.53 17.22
C LEU A 212 16.92 2.52 17.23
N GLN A 213 17.09 3.71 17.82
CA GLN A 213 16.05 4.74 17.82
C GLN A 213 15.71 5.20 16.41
N ARG A 214 16.71 5.35 15.53
CA ARG A 214 16.50 5.73 14.13
C ARG A 214 15.75 4.62 13.38
N SER A 215 16.10 3.35 13.60
CA SER A 215 15.40 2.21 13.00
C SER A 215 13.95 2.09 13.48
N ILE A 216 13.68 2.37 14.76
CA ILE A 216 12.33 2.40 15.31
C ILE A 216 11.55 3.60 14.78
N LYS A 217 12.14 4.80 14.76
CA LYS A 217 11.51 5.99 14.16
C LYS A 217 11.16 5.77 12.70
N ILE A 218 12.03 5.12 11.92
CA ILE A 218 11.75 4.76 10.52
C ILE A 218 10.61 3.74 10.45
N SER A 219 10.61 2.70 11.29
CA SER A 219 9.51 1.72 11.36
C SER A 219 8.17 2.37 11.70
N ILE A 220 8.16 3.27 12.67
CA ILE A 220 6.98 4.02 13.12
C ILE A 220 6.55 5.03 12.06
N PHE A 221 7.47 5.75 11.43
CA PHE A 221 7.17 6.69 10.34
C PHE A 221 6.52 5.96 9.16
N LEU A 222 7.11 4.85 8.73
CA LEU A 222 6.57 4.06 7.63
C LEU A 222 5.24 3.36 7.97
N ARG A 223 4.89 3.25 9.26
CA ARG A 223 3.57 2.82 9.75
C ARG A 223 2.59 3.98 9.90
N SER A 224 3.08 5.14 10.36
CA SER A 224 2.32 6.38 10.51
C SER A 224 1.72 6.81 9.19
N GLU A 225 2.46 6.66 8.09
CA GLU A 225 1.91 6.86 6.74
C GLU A 225 0.68 5.96 6.48
N MET A 226 0.71 4.66 6.81
CA MET A 226 -0.46 3.78 6.67
C MET A 226 -1.65 4.14 7.60
N ILE A 227 -1.37 4.52 8.86
CA ILE A 227 -2.43 4.88 9.82
C ILE A 227 -3.02 6.26 9.47
N SER A 228 -2.17 7.22 9.16
CA SER A 228 -2.55 8.55 8.67
C SER A 228 -3.37 8.44 7.40
N MET A 229 -2.98 7.55 6.47
CA MET A 229 -3.77 7.28 5.27
C MET A 229 -5.18 6.78 5.61
N HIS A 230 -5.32 5.87 6.57
CA HIS A 230 -6.61 5.35 7.00
C HIS A 230 -7.46 6.37 7.78
N ILE A 231 -6.87 7.19 8.65
CA ILE A 231 -7.57 8.24 9.39
C ILE A 231 -7.99 9.38 8.45
N HIS A 232 -7.12 9.79 7.51
CA HIS A 232 -7.49 10.75 6.47
C HIS A 232 -8.62 10.21 5.61
N ARG A 233 -8.62 8.91 5.24
CA ARG A 233 -9.76 8.28 4.55
C ARG A 233 -11.05 8.36 5.36
N LEU A 234 -11.03 8.00 6.63
CA LEU A 234 -12.23 8.06 7.48
C LEU A 234 -12.77 9.49 7.62
N ARG A 235 -11.89 10.49 7.70
CA ARG A 235 -12.31 11.91 7.69
C ARG A 235 -12.83 12.34 6.33
N PHE A 236 -12.17 11.97 5.23
CA PHE A 236 -12.63 12.28 3.88
C PHE A 236 -13.98 11.61 3.58
N ALA A 237 -14.16 10.34 3.95
CA ALA A 237 -15.41 9.60 3.79
C ALA A 237 -16.57 10.17 4.62
N LYS A 238 -16.30 10.64 5.84
CA LYS A 238 -17.29 11.37 6.66
C LYS A 238 -17.66 12.70 6.02
N ASN A 239 -16.69 13.45 5.49
CA ASN A 239 -16.95 14.73 4.85
C ASN A 239 -17.71 14.57 3.53
N THR A 240 -17.41 13.56 2.69
CA THR A 240 -18.16 13.28 1.46
C THR A 240 -19.56 12.70 1.72
N ALA A 241 -19.76 11.97 2.81
CA ALA A 241 -21.10 11.53 3.23
C ALA A 241 -21.99 12.71 3.67
N GLN A 242 -21.43 13.73 4.35
CA GLN A 242 -22.18 14.95 4.70
C GLN A 242 -22.60 15.76 3.46
N PHE A 243 -21.78 15.80 2.41
CA PHE A 243 -22.12 16.44 1.13
C PHE A 243 -23.19 15.69 0.31
N LYS A 244 -23.48 14.42 0.61
CA LYS A 244 -24.58 13.65 -0.03
C LYS A 244 -25.91 13.78 0.73
N SER A 245 -25.92 14.44 1.90
CA SER A 245 -27.11 14.65 2.75
C SER A 245 -27.66 16.08 2.71
N LEU A 246 -27.15 16.90 1.79
CA LEU A 246 -27.64 18.23 1.40
C LEU A 246 -28.08 18.14 -0.07
#